data_AF-A0A2M7LLS8-F1
#
_entry.id   AF-A0A2M7LLS8-F1
#
_cell.length_a   1.000
_cell.length_b   1.000
_cell.length_c   1.000
_cell.angle_alpha   90.00
_cell.angle_beta   90.00
_cell.angle_gamma   90.00
#
_symmetry.space_group_name_H-M   'P 1'
#
loop_
_entity.id
_entity.type
_entity.pdbx_description
1 polymer ?
#
loop_
_entity_poly.entity_id
_entity_poly.type
_entity_poly.pdbx_seq_one_letter_code
_entity_poly.pdbx_strand_id
1 'polypeptide(L)'
;MLCATCCELHRNILQLGMTKSEVTSAQRMLNVWAIILITWSFYRVTFKSGLPLWFDEFIAKPLVFLLPIYWYIVKSEKESFLTGVGFKKNKVIGDVLFGLGIGSLFIGVAVLTRMTKGMAFPSLHISTESLIWIASTFMAAVTEQILSTGFVFKRLSEESKNIYQPFIVSALLFFFLHVPVLFGVDKISSSTLVPMMILNTVMSLTTSVVFLLRKNTVAPILVHALYLLSLPILL
;
A
#
# COMPACT_ATOMS: atom_id res chain seq x y z
N MET A 1 -54.79 -22.77 -25.32
CA MET A 1 -54.55 -21.74 -24.27
C MET A 1 -53.35 -22.05 -23.36
N LEU A 2 -53.02 -23.32 -23.07
CA LEU A 2 -51.90 -23.70 -22.19
C LEU A 2 -50.47 -23.50 -22.75
N CYS A 3 -50.28 -23.36 -24.06
CA CYS A 3 -48.96 -23.23 -24.67
C CYS A 3 -48.40 -21.79 -24.60
N ALA A 4 -49.28 -20.78 -24.58
CA ALA A 4 -48.87 -19.37 -24.52
C ALA A 4 -48.32 -18.97 -23.14
N THR A 5 -48.93 -19.46 -22.06
CA THR A 5 -48.50 -19.20 -20.68
C THR A 5 -47.16 -19.86 -20.32
N CYS A 6 -46.85 -21.02 -20.91
CA CYS A 6 -45.54 -21.67 -20.69
C CYS A 6 -44.40 -20.90 -21.39
N CYS A 7 -44.66 -20.31 -22.55
CA CYS A 7 -43.68 -19.53 -23.32
C CYS A 7 -43.37 -18.18 -22.64
N GLU A 8 -44.37 -17.52 -22.04
CA GLU A 8 -44.16 -16.30 -21.25
C GLU A 8 -43.42 -16.57 -19.93
N LEU A 9 -43.71 -17.70 -19.26
CA LEU A 9 -43.01 -18.07 -18.04
C LEU A 9 -41.52 -18.36 -18.30
N HIS A 10 -41.20 -19.02 -19.42
CA HIS A 10 -39.80 -19.27 -19.81
C HIS A 10 -39.07 -17.98 -20.21
N ARG A 11 -39.75 -17.03 -20.87
CA ARG A 11 -39.19 -15.72 -21.22
C ARG A 11 -38.91 -14.87 -19.98
N ASN A 12 -39.79 -14.90 -18.97
CA ASN A 12 -39.60 -14.20 -17.70
C ASN A 12 -38.49 -14.85 -16.84
N ILE A 13 -38.35 -16.18 -16.85
CA ILE A 13 -37.26 -16.88 -16.14
C ILE A 13 -35.89 -16.59 -16.80
N LEU A 14 -35.84 -16.51 -18.14
CA LEU A 14 -34.60 -16.12 -18.85
C LEU A 14 -34.22 -14.64 -18.65
N GLN A 15 -35.19 -13.75 -18.43
CA GLN A 15 -34.90 -12.36 -18.04
C GLN A 15 -34.49 -12.21 -16.57
N LEU A 16 -34.94 -13.11 -15.69
CA LEU A 16 -34.55 -13.13 -14.27
C LEU A 16 -33.19 -13.82 -14.01
N GLY A 17 -32.66 -14.57 -14.99
CA GLY A 17 -31.48 -15.44 -14.81
C GLY A 17 -30.12 -14.84 -15.15
N MET A 18 -30.03 -13.63 -15.71
CA MET A 18 -28.74 -13.02 -16.08
C MET A 18 -28.75 -11.50 -15.98
N THR A 19 -28.95 -10.96 -14.78
CA THR A 19 -28.29 -9.68 -14.49
C THR A 19 -26.80 -9.98 -14.43
N LYS A 20 -26.04 -9.60 -15.46
CA LYS A 20 -24.59 -9.46 -15.31
C LYS A 20 -24.41 -8.57 -14.09
N SER A 21 -23.97 -9.14 -12.97
CA SER A 21 -23.65 -8.33 -11.80
C SER A 21 -22.62 -7.31 -12.28
N GLU A 22 -22.98 -6.03 -12.19
CA GLU A 22 -22.04 -4.98 -12.56
C GLU A 22 -20.81 -5.14 -11.66
N VAL A 23 -19.67 -5.45 -12.27
CA VAL A 23 -18.41 -5.65 -11.53
C VAL A 23 -18.12 -4.37 -10.75
N THR A 24 -18.15 -4.46 -9.43
CA THR A 24 -17.95 -3.31 -8.54
C THR A 24 -16.55 -2.72 -8.70
N SER A 25 -16.36 -1.45 -8.36
CA SER A 25 -15.03 -0.84 -8.50
C SER A 25 -14.02 -1.48 -7.54
N ALA A 26 -14.44 -1.94 -6.35
CA ALA A 26 -13.59 -2.73 -5.45
C ALA A 26 -13.14 -4.04 -6.09
N GLN A 27 -14.02 -4.75 -6.81
CA GLN A 27 -13.63 -5.99 -7.49
C GLN A 27 -12.61 -5.72 -8.61
N ARG A 28 -12.78 -4.63 -9.39
CA ARG A 28 -11.79 -4.25 -10.41
C ARG A 28 -10.47 -3.83 -9.79
N MET A 29 -10.50 -3.08 -8.70
CA MET A 29 -9.34 -2.70 -7.91
C MET A 29 -8.58 -3.92 -7.39
N LEU A 30 -9.30 -4.92 -6.84
CA LEU A 30 -8.70 -6.16 -6.37
C LEU A 30 -8.05 -6.95 -7.52
N ASN A 31 -8.63 -6.94 -8.73
CA ASN A 31 -8.00 -7.56 -9.90
C ASN A 31 -6.68 -6.85 -10.27
N VAL A 32 -6.66 -5.51 -10.25
CA VAL A 32 -5.42 -4.73 -10.50
C VAL A 32 -4.38 -5.03 -9.42
N TRP A 33 -4.79 -5.06 -8.15
CA TRP A 33 -3.92 -5.41 -7.04
C TRP A 33 -3.36 -6.83 -7.17
N ALA A 34 -4.17 -7.81 -7.59
CA ALA A 34 -3.73 -9.18 -7.80
C ALA A 34 -2.70 -9.28 -8.94
N ILE A 35 -2.91 -8.55 -10.05
CA ILE A 35 -1.91 -8.45 -11.13
C ILE A 35 -0.58 -7.92 -10.58
N ILE A 36 -0.63 -6.84 -9.80
CA ILE A 36 0.57 -6.25 -9.18
C ILE A 36 1.26 -7.27 -8.28
N LEU A 37 0.52 -7.97 -7.41
CA LEU A 37 1.09 -8.98 -6.52
C LEU A 37 1.78 -10.09 -7.30
N ILE A 38 1.13 -10.61 -8.35
CA ILE A 38 1.68 -11.69 -9.17
C ILE A 38 2.95 -11.21 -9.88
N THR A 39 2.90 -10.07 -10.59
CA THR A 39 4.05 -9.51 -11.29
C THR A 39 5.21 -9.22 -10.34
N TRP A 40 4.91 -8.64 -9.17
CA TRP A 40 5.92 -8.38 -8.14
C TRP A 40 6.52 -9.66 -7.58
N SER A 41 5.70 -10.69 -7.36
CA SER A 41 6.18 -12.00 -6.89
C SER A 41 7.14 -12.63 -7.90
N PHE A 42 6.78 -12.63 -9.19
CA PHE A 42 7.65 -13.11 -10.24
C PHE A 42 8.96 -12.34 -10.29
N TYR A 43 8.91 -11.00 -10.27
CA TYR A 43 10.09 -10.15 -10.21
C TYR A 43 11.02 -10.54 -9.05
N ARG A 44 10.46 -10.67 -7.83
CA ARG A 44 11.23 -11.02 -6.62
C ARG A 44 11.81 -12.42 -6.66
N VAL A 45 11.12 -13.40 -7.26
CA VAL A 45 11.67 -14.76 -7.42
C VAL A 45 12.79 -14.79 -8.46
N THR A 46 12.65 -14.06 -9.57
CA THR A 46 13.64 -14.05 -10.66
C THR A 46 14.91 -13.30 -10.29
N PHE A 47 14.80 -12.10 -9.72
CA PHE A 47 15.95 -11.23 -9.44
C PHE A 47 16.41 -11.29 -7.98
N LYS A 48 15.62 -11.90 -7.08
CA LYS A 48 15.89 -11.97 -5.63
C LYS A 48 16.29 -10.59 -5.08
N SER A 49 17.33 -10.55 -4.26
CA SER A 49 17.97 -9.34 -3.76
C SER A 49 19.27 -9.03 -4.52
N GLY A 50 19.39 -9.47 -5.78
CA GLY A 50 20.61 -9.34 -6.57
C GLY A 50 20.78 -7.99 -7.27
N LEU A 51 19.73 -7.17 -7.31
CA LEU A 51 19.76 -5.85 -7.93
C LEU A 51 20.08 -4.75 -6.90
N PRO A 52 20.70 -3.64 -7.31
CA PRO A 52 20.97 -2.52 -6.42
C PRO A 52 19.68 -1.93 -5.82
N LEU A 53 19.74 -1.53 -4.55
CA LEU A 53 18.60 -0.94 -3.82
C LEU A 53 17.92 0.19 -4.59
N TRP A 54 18.71 1.08 -5.19
CA TRP A 54 18.17 2.22 -5.94
C TRP A 54 17.34 1.76 -7.14
N PHE A 55 17.71 0.67 -7.80
CA PHE A 55 16.97 0.16 -8.96
C PHE A 55 15.63 -0.40 -8.53
N ASP A 56 15.62 -1.20 -7.46
CA ASP A 56 14.42 -1.79 -6.90
C ASP A 56 13.40 -0.72 -6.48
N GLU A 57 13.85 0.32 -5.77
CA GLU A 57 12.97 1.33 -5.18
C GLU A 57 12.56 2.45 -6.14
N PHE A 58 13.42 2.85 -7.08
CA PHE A 58 13.12 3.95 -8.02
C PHE A 58 12.58 3.49 -9.38
N ILE A 59 12.87 2.26 -9.80
CA ILE A 59 12.51 1.78 -11.13
C ILE A 59 11.52 0.62 -11.03
N ALA A 60 11.94 -0.49 -10.42
CA ALA A 60 11.16 -1.73 -10.47
C ALA A 60 9.82 -1.59 -9.74
N LYS A 61 9.82 -1.14 -8.48
CA LYS A 61 8.58 -0.95 -7.71
C LYS A 61 7.64 0.07 -8.36
N PRO A 62 8.06 1.31 -8.71
CA PRO A 62 7.16 2.26 -9.36
C PRO A 62 6.57 1.74 -10.66
N LEU A 63 7.36 1.02 -11.47
CA LEU A 63 6.87 0.45 -12.73
C LEU A 63 5.84 -0.65 -12.48
N VAL A 64 6.12 -1.59 -11.58
CA VAL A 64 5.21 -2.71 -11.30
C VAL A 64 3.95 -2.22 -10.56
N PHE A 65 4.08 -1.27 -9.64
CA PHE A 65 2.98 -0.87 -8.76
C PHE A 65 2.16 0.25 -9.39
N LEU A 66 2.80 1.31 -9.88
CA LEU A 66 2.09 2.51 -10.31
C LEU A 66 1.57 2.42 -11.74
N LEU A 67 2.22 1.67 -12.64
CA LEU A 67 1.77 1.60 -14.03
C LEU A 67 0.38 0.95 -14.17
N PRO A 68 0.07 -0.21 -13.54
CA PRO A 68 -1.28 -0.79 -13.62
C PRO A 68 -2.33 0.10 -12.97
N ILE A 69 -1.98 0.76 -11.85
CA ILE A 69 -2.86 1.71 -11.17
C ILE A 69 -3.16 2.91 -12.08
N TYR A 70 -2.12 3.51 -12.67
CA TYR A 70 -2.25 4.66 -13.56
C TYR A 70 -3.18 4.34 -14.73
N TRP A 71 -2.94 3.20 -15.39
CA TRP A 71 -3.78 2.74 -16.49
C TRP A 71 -5.23 2.56 -16.06
N TYR A 72 -5.46 1.89 -14.92
CA TYR A 72 -6.80 1.69 -14.39
C TYR A 72 -7.52 3.00 -14.07
N ILE A 73 -6.89 3.93 -13.35
CA ILE A 73 -7.52 5.21 -12.96
C ILE A 73 -7.88 6.03 -14.21
N VAL A 74 -6.92 6.21 -15.12
CA VAL A 74 -7.13 7.09 -16.28
C VAL A 74 -8.12 6.48 -17.28
N LYS A 75 -8.10 5.16 -17.48
CA LYS A 75 -8.95 4.50 -18.49
C LYS A 75 -10.31 4.06 -17.95
N SER A 76 -10.34 3.49 -16.75
CA SER A 76 -11.56 2.91 -16.19
C SER A 76 -12.38 3.93 -15.41
N GLU A 77 -11.72 4.76 -14.59
CA GLU A 77 -12.40 5.77 -13.76
C GLU A 77 -12.50 7.13 -14.46
N LYS A 78 -11.69 7.36 -15.50
CA LYS A 78 -11.63 8.61 -16.28
C LYS A 78 -11.29 9.83 -15.40
N GLU A 79 -10.55 9.62 -14.32
CA GLU A 79 -10.07 10.67 -13.43
C GLU A 79 -8.58 10.97 -13.65
N SER A 80 -8.11 12.11 -13.14
CA SER A 80 -6.67 12.38 -13.08
C SER A 80 -6.00 11.43 -12.08
N PHE A 81 -4.79 10.96 -12.39
CA PHE A 81 -4.06 10.02 -11.52
C PHE A 81 -3.93 10.53 -10.08
N LEU A 82 -3.52 11.80 -9.92
CA LEU A 82 -3.33 12.41 -8.60
C LEU A 82 -4.63 12.44 -7.80
N THR A 83 -5.76 12.78 -8.42
CA THR A 83 -7.08 12.74 -7.75
C THR A 83 -7.47 11.30 -7.40
N GLY A 84 -7.30 10.37 -8.34
CA GLY A 84 -7.70 8.97 -8.17
C GLY A 84 -6.89 8.21 -7.12
N VAL A 85 -5.66 8.65 -6.82
CA VAL A 85 -4.84 8.15 -5.70
C VAL A 85 -4.94 9.00 -4.43
N GLY A 86 -5.85 9.96 -4.39
CA GLY A 86 -6.18 10.72 -3.18
C GLY A 86 -5.28 11.93 -2.88
N PHE A 87 -4.46 12.40 -3.83
CA PHE A 87 -3.75 13.67 -3.65
C PHE A 87 -4.69 14.85 -3.81
N LYS A 88 -4.68 15.73 -2.80
CA LYS A 88 -5.38 17.02 -2.85
C LYS A 88 -4.38 18.15 -2.66
N LYS A 89 -4.50 19.19 -3.51
CA LYS A 89 -3.62 20.38 -3.47
C LYS A 89 -3.98 21.33 -2.34
N ASN A 90 -5.20 21.27 -1.81
CA ASN A 90 -5.60 22.07 -0.67
C ASN A 90 -5.00 21.46 0.61
N LYS A 91 -4.52 22.32 1.52
CA LYS A 91 -3.99 21.91 2.84
C LYS A 91 -2.73 21.03 2.82
N VAL A 92 -1.99 20.96 1.71
CA VAL A 92 -0.73 20.16 1.62
C VAL A 92 0.22 20.49 2.77
N ILE A 93 0.43 21.78 3.10
CA ILE A 93 1.29 22.18 4.23
C ILE A 93 0.78 21.58 5.55
N GLY A 94 -0.53 21.65 5.79
CA GLY A 94 -1.14 21.06 6.97
C GLY A 94 -1.03 19.55 7.01
N ASP A 95 -1.08 18.87 5.85
CA ASP A 95 -0.90 17.41 5.75
C ASP A 95 0.57 17.02 5.96
N VAL A 96 1.49 17.85 5.48
CA VAL A 96 2.93 17.70 5.72
C VAL A 96 3.22 17.82 7.21
N LEU A 97 2.77 18.88 7.87
CA LEU A 97 2.97 19.07 9.30
C LEU A 97 2.34 17.94 10.13
N PHE A 98 1.13 17.48 9.75
CA PHE A 98 0.48 16.36 10.42
C PHE A 98 1.25 15.06 10.24
N GLY A 99 1.68 14.75 9.02
CA GLY A 99 2.47 13.55 8.72
C GLY A 99 3.82 13.55 9.42
N LEU A 100 4.52 14.70 9.44
CA LEU A 100 5.77 14.87 10.20
C LEU A 100 5.54 14.72 11.71
N GLY A 101 4.46 15.30 12.24
CA GLY A 101 4.09 15.20 13.65
C GLY A 101 3.88 13.75 14.09
N ILE A 102 3.01 13.01 13.39
CA ILE A 102 2.76 11.59 13.70
C ILE A 102 3.99 10.72 13.41
N GLY A 103 4.68 10.94 12.28
CA GLY A 103 5.85 10.15 11.91
C GLY A 103 7.02 10.33 12.89
N SER A 104 7.18 11.52 13.47
CA SER A 104 8.22 11.78 14.49
C SER A 104 8.05 10.91 15.74
N LEU A 105 6.84 10.45 16.05
CA LEU A 105 6.60 9.54 17.17
C LEU A 105 7.33 8.21 16.97
N PHE A 106 7.43 7.69 15.75
CA PHE A 106 8.17 6.47 15.46
C PHE A 106 9.67 6.64 15.72
N ILE A 107 10.23 7.77 15.29
CA ILE A 107 11.63 8.11 15.58
C ILE A 107 11.84 8.25 17.09
N GLY A 108 10.95 8.94 17.80
CA GLY A 108 11.01 9.09 19.26
C GLY A 108 10.98 7.75 20.00
N VAL A 109 10.09 6.84 19.61
CA VAL A 109 10.03 5.48 20.16
C VAL A 109 11.30 4.69 19.87
N ALA A 110 11.85 4.79 18.66
CA ALA A 110 13.09 4.11 18.28
C ALA A 110 14.28 4.62 19.12
N VAL A 111 14.41 5.94 19.27
CA VAL A 111 15.44 6.57 20.12
C VAL A 111 15.30 6.13 21.57
N LEU A 112 14.10 6.24 22.15
CA LEU A 112 13.85 5.85 23.53
C LEU A 112 14.18 4.36 23.78
N THR A 113 13.75 3.48 22.87
CA THR A 113 14.04 2.04 22.95
C THR A 113 15.54 1.77 22.88
N ARG A 114 16.27 2.52 22.05
CA ARG A 114 17.73 2.37 21.95
C ARG A 114 18.43 2.82 23.22
N MET A 115 17.99 3.93 23.81
CA MET A 115 18.50 4.46 25.07
C MET A 115 18.24 3.50 26.23
N THR A 116 17.04 2.94 26.35
CA THR A 116 16.70 2.00 27.44
C THR A 116 17.45 0.68 27.33
N LYS A 117 17.82 0.27 26.10
CA LYS A 117 18.69 -0.90 25.86
C LYS A 117 20.19 -0.59 26.02
N GLY A 118 20.58 0.66 26.26
CA GLY A 118 21.98 1.06 26.39
C GLY A 118 22.81 0.89 25.12
N MET A 119 22.17 0.84 23.94
CA MET A 119 22.87 0.62 22.67
C MET A 119 23.46 1.92 22.13
N ALA A 120 24.67 1.85 21.57
CA ALA A 120 25.29 3.01 20.91
C ALA A 120 24.45 3.46 19.71
N PHE A 121 24.29 4.76 19.52
CA PHE A 121 23.62 5.31 18.33
C PHE A 121 24.44 5.03 17.06
N PRO A 122 23.79 4.74 15.93
CA PRO A 122 24.49 4.63 14.66
C PRO A 122 25.18 5.97 14.36
N SER A 123 26.44 5.92 13.95
CA SER A 123 27.18 7.12 13.56
C SER A 123 26.52 7.76 12.35
N LEU A 124 26.11 9.02 12.47
CA LEU A 124 25.59 9.82 11.36
C LEU A 124 26.75 10.20 10.44
N HIS A 125 27.07 9.32 9.48
CA HIS A 125 27.99 9.64 8.39
C HIS A 125 27.17 9.97 7.13
N ILE A 126 27.21 11.23 6.72
CA ILE A 126 26.57 11.69 5.49
C ILE A 126 27.50 11.30 4.34
N SER A 127 27.20 10.18 3.69
CA SER A 127 27.88 9.67 2.51
C SER A 127 26.88 9.58 1.35
N THR A 128 27.39 9.41 0.14
CA THR A 128 26.54 9.16 -1.04
C THR A 128 25.63 7.94 -0.83
N GLU A 129 26.13 6.90 -0.15
CA GLU A 129 25.36 5.70 0.16
C GLU A 129 24.21 5.98 1.12
N SER A 130 24.42 6.78 2.18
CA SER A 130 23.34 7.13 3.10
C SER A 130 22.30 8.04 2.45
N LEU A 131 22.69 8.93 1.54
CA LEU A 131 21.75 9.71 0.74
C LEU A 131 20.91 8.84 -0.20
N ILE A 132 21.53 7.88 -0.90
CA ILE A 132 20.82 6.92 -1.76
C ILE A 132 19.84 6.09 -0.92
N TRP A 133 20.25 5.64 0.27
CA TRP A 133 19.38 4.89 1.16
C TRP A 133 18.17 5.72 1.62
N ILE A 134 18.38 6.94 2.12
CA ILE A 134 17.30 7.85 2.52
C ILE A 134 16.33 8.08 1.36
N ALA A 135 16.85 8.40 0.18
CA ALA A 135 16.03 8.64 -1.00
C ALA A 135 15.25 7.38 -1.42
N SER A 136 15.87 6.20 -1.32
CA SER A 136 15.23 4.91 -1.60
C SER A 136 14.09 4.62 -0.61
N THR A 137 14.30 4.85 0.70
CA THR A 137 13.22 4.67 1.71
C THR A 137 12.05 5.61 1.48
N PHE A 138 12.31 6.85 1.07
CA PHE A 138 11.25 7.79 0.74
C PHE A 138 10.47 7.33 -0.50
N MET A 139 11.15 6.85 -1.54
CA MET A 139 10.49 6.33 -2.74
C MET A 139 9.72 5.03 -2.48
N ALA A 140 10.23 4.15 -1.61
CA ALA A 140 9.50 3.00 -1.11
C ALA A 140 8.19 3.44 -0.46
N ALA A 141 8.27 4.41 0.47
CA ALA A 141 7.10 4.96 1.13
C ALA A 141 6.09 5.58 0.15
N VAL A 142 6.56 6.39 -0.81
CA VAL A 142 5.69 6.99 -1.85
C VAL A 142 4.95 5.90 -2.63
N THR A 143 5.69 4.94 -3.18
CA THR A 143 5.15 3.94 -4.09
C THR A 143 4.19 2.99 -3.36
N GLU A 144 4.59 2.52 -2.19
CA GLU A 144 3.79 1.59 -1.39
C GLU A 144 2.54 2.27 -0.84
N GLN A 145 2.60 3.54 -0.43
CA GLN A 145 1.42 4.25 0.09
C GLN A 145 0.46 4.70 -1.00
N ILE A 146 0.95 4.98 -2.22
CA ILE A 146 0.07 5.17 -3.38
C ILE A 146 -0.71 3.88 -3.67
N LEU A 147 -0.05 2.72 -3.66
CA LEU A 147 -0.73 1.43 -3.87
C LEU A 147 -1.67 1.07 -2.72
N SER A 148 -1.17 1.03 -1.49
CA SER A 148 -1.91 0.49 -0.36
C SER A 148 -3.02 1.42 0.12
N THR A 149 -2.72 2.70 0.26
CA THR A 149 -3.63 3.65 0.89
C THR A 149 -4.35 4.50 -0.14
N GLY A 150 -3.60 5.10 -1.07
CA GLY A 150 -4.14 5.96 -2.11
C GLY A 150 -5.03 5.21 -3.10
N PHE A 151 -4.66 3.97 -3.44
CA PHE A 151 -5.39 3.15 -4.40
C PHE A 151 -6.36 2.17 -3.74
N VAL A 152 -5.84 1.21 -2.96
CA VAL A 152 -6.63 0.11 -2.36
C VAL A 152 -7.56 0.62 -1.26
N PHE A 153 -7.02 1.19 -0.17
CA PHE A 153 -7.83 1.61 0.98
C PHE A 153 -8.88 2.66 0.61
N LYS A 154 -8.53 3.66 -0.21
CA LYS A 154 -9.47 4.68 -0.70
C LYS A 154 -10.75 4.04 -1.28
N ARG A 155 -10.60 3.12 -2.23
CA ARG A 155 -11.75 2.48 -2.91
C ARG A 155 -12.53 1.56 -1.99
N LEU A 156 -11.84 0.78 -1.17
CA LEU A 156 -12.49 -0.04 -0.14
C LEU A 156 -13.32 0.84 0.81
N SER A 157 -12.79 2.00 1.22
CA SER A 157 -13.47 2.92 2.13
C SER A 157 -14.64 3.67 1.52
N GLU A 158 -14.61 3.90 0.20
CA GLU A 158 -15.69 4.58 -0.54
C GLU A 158 -16.86 3.63 -0.82
N GLU A 159 -16.61 2.34 -1.02
CA GLU A 159 -17.66 1.33 -1.28
C GLU A 159 -18.18 0.62 -0.03
N SER A 160 -17.38 0.52 1.02
CA SER A 160 -17.78 -0.19 2.24
C SER A 160 -18.78 0.61 3.06
N LYS A 161 -19.89 -0.05 3.44
CA LYS A 161 -20.83 0.47 4.44
C LYS A 161 -20.31 0.34 5.88
N ASN A 162 -19.31 -0.52 6.09
CA ASN A 162 -18.69 -0.76 7.39
C ASN A 162 -17.35 -0.03 7.47
N ILE A 163 -17.15 0.77 8.53
CA ILE A 163 -15.91 1.50 8.75
C ILE A 163 -14.70 0.58 8.96
N TYR A 164 -14.87 -0.60 9.56
CA TYR A 164 -13.77 -1.50 9.94
C TYR A 164 -13.28 -2.38 8.80
N GLN A 165 -14.18 -2.78 7.90
CA GLN A 165 -13.86 -3.72 6.82
C GLN A 165 -12.72 -3.22 5.89
N PRO A 166 -12.70 -1.95 5.44
CA PRO A 166 -11.60 -1.42 4.62
C PRO A 166 -10.24 -1.51 5.30
N PHE A 167 -10.18 -1.28 6.62
CA PHE A 167 -8.93 -1.37 7.37
C PHE A 167 -8.39 -2.79 7.38
N ILE A 168 -9.24 -3.76 7.75
CA ILE A 168 -8.82 -5.16 7.85
C ILE A 168 -8.40 -5.68 6.47
N VAL A 169 -9.22 -5.46 5.45
CA VAL A 169 -8.92 -5.93 4.10
C VAL A 169 -7.66 -5.26 3.55
N SER A 170 -7.52 -3.94 3.69
CA SER A 170 -6.30 -3.24 3.22
C SER A 170 -5.05 -3.72 3.95
N ALA A 171 -5.12 -3.95 5.26
CA ALA A 171 -3.98 -4.45 6.03
C ALA A 171 -3.59 -5.87 5.62
N LEU A 172 -4.55 -6.76 5.35
CA LEU A 172 -4.29 -8.09 4.82
C LEU A 172 -3.65 -8.05 3.43
N LEU A 173 -4.14 -7.19 2.53
CA LEU A 173 -3.55 -7.01 1.21
C LEU A 173 -2.13 -6.46 1.31
N PHE A 174 -1.87 -5.50 2.21
CA PHE A 174 -0.51 -5.00 2.43
C PHE A 174 0.43 -6.06 3.01
N PHE A 175 -0.06 -6.89 3.92
CA PHE A 175 0.67 -8.05 4.44
C PHE A 175 1.09 -8.98 3.29
N PHE A 176 0.16 -9.40 2.43
CA PHE A 176 0.45 -10.31 1.32
C PHE A 176 1.38 -9.69 0.27
N LEU A 177 1.33 -8.37 0.07
CA LEU A 177 2.26 -7.67 -0.82
C LEU A 177 3.73 -7.84 -0.39
N HIS A 178 3.99 -7.99 0.91
CA HIS A 178 5.34 -8.13 1.45
C HIS A 178 5.84 -9.57 1.51
N VAL A 179 4.94 -10.56 1.44
CA VAL A 179 5.30 -11.98 1.49
C VAL A 179 6.37 -12.34 0.43
N PRO A 180 6.26 -11.95 -0.85
CA PRO A 180 7.27 -12.31 -1.86
C PRO A 180 8.65 -11.69 -1.59
N VAL A 181 8.68 -10.50 -0.99
CA VAL A 181 9.92 -9.80 -0.65
C VAL A 181 10.71 -10.60 0.37
N LEU A 182 10.02 -11.11 1.39
CA LEU A 182 10.63 -11.83 2.52
C LEU A 182 11.20 -13.19 2.13
N PHE A 183 10.55 -13.91 1.21
CA PHE A 183 11.06 -15.18 0.70
C PHE A 183 12.24 -15.00 -0.27
N GLY A 184 12.49 -13.78 -0.76
CA GLY A 184 13.62 -13.46 -1.65
C GLY A 184 14.90 -13.01 -0.94
N VAL A 185 14.91 -12.95 0.40
CA VAL A 185 16.10 -12.59 1.19
C VAL A 185 16.75 -13.86 1.73
N ASP A 186 17.98 -14.12 1.30
CA ASP A 186 18.76 -15.21 1.85
C ASP A 186 19.10 -14.88 3.32
N LYS A 187 18.68 -15.75 4.26
CA LYS A 187 18.99 -15.71 5.72
C LYS A 187 18.13 -14.83 6.65
N ILE A 188 16.84 -14.60 6.36
CA ILE A 188 15.93 -14.09 7.40
C ILE A 188 15.62 -15.20 8.42
N SER A 189 15.92 -14.97 9.70
CA SER A 189 15.49 -15.85 10.80
C SER A 189 13.99 -15.68 11.07
N SER A 190 13.34 -16.75 11.54
CA SER A 190 11.93 -16.72 11.97
C SER A 190 11.67 -15.68 13.07
N SER A 191 12.67 -15.44 13.93
CA SER A 191 12.64 -14.45 15.01
C SER A 191 12.57 -12.99 14.52
N THR A 192 13.00 -12.72 13.28
CA THR A 192 12.94 -11.38 12.67
C THR A 192 11.76 -11.25 11.71
N LEU A 193 11.40 -12.34 11.03
CA LEU A 193 10.32 -12.37 10.05
C LEU A 193 8.95 -11.98 10.63
N VAL A 194 8.56 -12.63 11.72
CA VAL A 194 7.22 -12.43 12.32
C VAL A 194 7.05 -11.00 12.84
N PRO A 195 8.00 -10.43 13.62
CA PRO A 195 7.90 -9.03 14.02
C PRO A 195 7.83 -8.04 12.86
N MET A 196 8.61 -8.23 11.79
CA MET A 196 8.54 -7.34 10.62
C MET A 196 7.16 -7.38 9.95
N MET A 197 6.54 -8.55 9.85
CA MET A 197 5.19 -8.67 9.30
C MET A 197 4.12 -8.04 10.16
N ILE A 198 4.23 -8.18 11.48
CA ILE A 198 3.33 -7.50 12.41
C ILE A 198 3.49 -5.99 12.27
N LEU A 199 4.72 -5.48 12.27
CA LEU A 199 4.99 -4.05 12.12
C LEU A 199 4.46 -3.51 10.79
N ASN A 200 4.66 -4.20 9.67
CA ASN A 200 4.11 -3.77 8.37
C ASN A 200 2.58 -3.74 8.38
N THR A 201 1.93 -4.70 9.03
CA THR A 201 0.47 -4.74 9.17
C THR A 201 -0.04 -3.57 10.03
N VAL A 202 0.61 -3.32 11.17
CA VAL A 202 0.30 -2.17 12.04
C VAL A 202 0.50 -0.86 11.27
N MET A 203 1.58 -0.73 10.50
CA MET A 203 1.84 0.44 9.67
C MET A 203 0.75 0.66 8.61
N SER A 204 0.26 -0.41 7.97
CA SER A 204 -0.86 -0.30 7.04
C SER A 204 -2.14 0.21 7.72
N LEU A 205 -2.42 -0.23 8.95
CA LEU A 205 -3.56 0.25 9.72
C LEU A 205 -3.38 1.73 10.10
N THR A 206 -2.22 2.10 10.63
CA THR A 206 -1.90 3.49 11.00
C THR A 206 -2.04 4.44 9.82
N THR A 207 -1.45 4.10 8.67
CA THR A 207 -1.50 4.92 7.45
C THR A 207 -2.91 5.04 6.88
N SER A 208 -3.72 3.97 6.96
CA SER A 208 -5.15 4.01 6.63
C SER A 208 -5.93 4.96 7.54
N VAL A 209 -5.64 4.98 8.86
CA VAL A 209 -6.30 5.92 9.80
C VAL A 209 -5.91 7.35 9.48
N VAL A 210 -4.62 7.61 9.26
CA VAL A 210 -4.11 8.93 8.88
C VAL A 210 -4.78 9.41 7.59
N PHE A 211 -4.94 8.53 6.60
CA PHE A 211 -5.66 8.86 5.37
C PHE A 211 -7.14 9.14 5.62
N LEU A 212 -7.82 8.39 6.49
CA LEU A 212 -9.22 8.64 6.82
C LEU A 212 -9.41 10.04 7.42
N LEU A 213 -8.49 10.47 8.29
CA LEU A 213 -8.53 11.77 8.96
C LEU A 213 -8.20 12.94 8.02
N ARG A 214 -7.22 12.76 7.13
CA ARG A 214 -6.72 13.84 6.26
C ARG A 214 -7.38 13.86 4.90
N LYS A 215 -7.90 12.72 4.45
CA LYS A 215 -8.39 12.48 3.08
C LYS A 215 -7.38 12.91 2.02
N ASN A 216 -6.09 12.73 2.32
CA ASN A 216 -4.94 13.06 1.48
C ASN A 216 -3.82 12.04 1.70
N THR A 217 -3.20 11.57 0.62
CA THR A 217 -2.14 10.54 0.62
C THR A 217 -0.78 11.08 1.06
N VAL A 218 -0.58 12.41 1.06
CA VAL A 218 0.67 13.05 1.52
C VAL A 218 1.01 12.69 2.96
N ALA A 219 0.05 12.78 3.89
CA ALA A 219 0.31 12.50 5.29
C ALA A 219 0.70 11.03 5.55
N PRO A 220 -0.02 10.02 5.03
CA PRO A 220 0.41 8.61 5.08
C PRO A 220 1.81 8.35 4.53
N ILE A 221 2.17 8.98 3.39
CA ILE A 221 3.52 8.87 2.80
C ILE A 221 4.58 9.30 3.80
N LEU A 222 4.40 10.46 4.43
CA LEU A 222 5.39 10.99 5.39
C LEU A 222 5.48 10.16 6.66
N VAL A 223 4.35 9.68 7.18
CA VAL A 223 4.32 8.78 8.34
C VAL A 223 5.07 7.49 8.02
N HIS A 224 4.83 6.92 6.84
CA HIS A 224 5.51 5.69 6.43
C HIS A 224 7.01 5.89 6.19
N ALA A 225 7.40 7.00 5.54
CA ALA A 225 8.80 7.33 5.32
C ALA A 225 9.56 7.49 6.64
N LEU A 226 9.00 8.22 7.62
CA LEU A 226 9.63 8.40 8.94
C LEU A 226 9.68 7.10 9.74
N TYR A 227 8.68 6.22 9.60
CA TYR A 227 8.75 4.87 10.13
C TYR A 227 9.93 4.08 9.53
N LEU A 228 10.08 4.06 8.20
CA LEU A 228 11.19 3.36 7.53
C LEU A 228 12.56 3.93 7.98
N LEU A 229 12.67 5.25 8.12
CA LEU A 229 13.86 5.91 8.64
C LEU A 229 14.15 5.59 10.11
N SER A 230 13.12 5.23 10.90
CA SER A 230 13.28 4.85 12.31
C SER A 230 13.83 3.43 12.50
N LEU A 231 13.67 2.54 11.51
CA LEU A 231 14.03 1.12 11.65
C LEU A 231 15.51 0.89 11.97
N PRO A 232 16.51 1.55 11.33
CA PRO A 232 17.92 1.36 11.70
C PRO A 232 18.28 1.89 13.09
N ILE A 233 17.45 2.77 13.67
CA ILE A 233 17.63 3.25 15.05
C ILE A 233 17.06 2.22 16.03
N LEU A 234 15.95 1.57 15.67
CA LEU A 234 15.26 0.60 16.50
C LEU A 234 16.00 -0.74 16.60
N LEU A 235 16.60 -1.18 15.49
CA LEU A 235 17.35 -2.44 15.35
C LEU A 235 18.82 -2.28 15.78
#